data_AF-A0A2S6NHH3-F1
#
_entry.id   AF-A0A2S6NHH3-F1
#
_cell.length_a   1.000
_cell.length_b   1.000
_cell.length_c   1.000
_cell.angle_alpha   90.00
_cell.angle_beta   90.00
_cell.angle_gamma   90.00
#
_symmetry.space_group_name_H-M   'P 1'
#
loop_
_entity.id
_entity.type
_entity.pdbx_description
1 polymer ?
#
loop_
_entity_poly.entity_id
_entity_poly.type
_entity_poly.pdbx_seq_one_letter_code
_entity_poly.pdbx_strand_id
1 'polypeptide(L)'
;MRRCTRPSKLEQTEEAIRRAGSIGALERLARIGGAPEQRAAFWQPFCKLPSAQGLDAGVEELKRIIRSNEHTATKRDTRPASSPRHA
;
A
#
# COMPACT_ATOMS: atom_id res chain seq x y z
N MET A 1 -8.67 34.56 3.38
CA MET A 1 -7.48 33.71 3.61
C MET A 1 -7.89 32.26 3.51
N ARG A 2 -7.54 31.54 2.45
CA ARG A 2 -7.79 30.09 2.40
C ARG A 2 -6.77 29.44 3.33
N ARG A 3 -7.21 28.89 4.46
CA ARG A 3 -6.37 28.00 5.25
C ARG A 3 -6.07 26.80 4.36
N CYS A 4 -4.86 26.74 3.82
CA CYS A 4 -4.34 25.53 3.19
C CYS A 4 -4.12 24.51 4.31
N THR A 5 -5.20 23.88 4.77
CA THR A 5 -5.12 22.74 5.68
C THR A 5 -4.39 21.64 4.94
N ARG A 6 -3.23 21.24 5.48
CA ARG A 6 -2.48 20.11 4.97
C ARG A 6 -3.38 18.88 5.06
N PRO A 7 -3.67 18.19 3.94
CA PRO A 7 -4.56 17.03 3.97
C PRO A 7 -4.01 15.98 4.93
N SER A 8 -4.90 15.34 5.67
CA SER A 8 -4.53 14.27 6.59
C SER A 8 -3.83 13.14 5.83
N LYS A 9 -3.10 12.29 6.55
CA LYS A 9 -2.35 11.19 5.94
C LYS A 9 -3.28 10.19 5.20
N LEU A 10 -4.49 10.01 5.73
CA LEU A 10 -5.55 9.22 5.11
C LEU A 10 -6.06 9.87 3.81
N GLU A 11 -6.31 11.18 3.80
CA GLU A 11 -6.74 11.89 2.59
C GLU A 11 -5.66 11.88 1.49
N GLN A 12 -4.38 11.98 1.87
CA GLN A 12 -3.27 11.83 0.91
C GLN A 12 -3.23 10.43 0.30
N THR A 13 -3.58 9.41 1.08
CA THR A 13 -3.65 8.02 0.63
C THR A 13 -4.78 7.82 -0.37
N GLU A 14 -5.97 8.33 -0.05
CA GLU A 14 -7.14 8.27 -0.95
C GLU A 14 -6.89 9.08 -2.23
N GLU A 15 -6.26 10.25 -2.14
CA GLU A 15 -5.86 11.03 -3.31
C GLU A 15 -4.83 10.28 -4.16
N ALA A 16 -3.87 9.60 -3.55
CA ALA A 16 -2.89 8.77 -4.27
C ALA A 16 -3.57 7.59 -4.98
N ILE A 17 -4.51 6.90 -4.31
CA ILE A 17 -5.32 5.84 -4.92
C ILE A 17 -6.13 6.40 -6.10
N ARG A 18 -6.77 7.56 -5.94
CA ARG A 18 -7.57 8.20 -7.00
C ARG A 18 -6.72 8.62 -8.21
N ARG A 19 -5.48 9.06 -7.98
CA ARG A 19 -4.53 9.43 -9.05
C ARG A 19 -3.83 8.23 -9.68
N ALA A 20 -3.91 7.04 -9.09
CA ALA A 20 -3.33 5.84 -9.66
C ALA A 20 -4.10 5.41 -10.92
N GLY A 21 -3.65 5.86 -12.09
CA GLY A 21 -4.28 5.57 -13.37
C GLY A 21 -4.03 4.16 -13.93
N SER A 22 -3.40 3.26 -13.16
CA SER A 22 -3.13 1.89 -13.60
C SER A 22 -2.94 0.92 -12.43
N ILE A 23 -3.15 -0.37 -12.70
CA ILE A 23 -2.86 -1.46 -11.74
C ILE A 23 -1.39 -1.41 -11.29
N GLY A 24 -0.47 -1.17 -12.22
CA GLY A 24 0.96 -1.01 -11.91
C GLY A 24 1.26 0.15 -10.95
N ALA A 25 0.49 1.23 -11.01
CA ALA A 25 0.61 2.32 -10.04
C ALA A 25 0.09 1.90 -8.65
N LEU A 26 -1.00 1.15 -8.59
CA LEU A 26 -1.54 0.60 -7.33
C LEU A 26 -0.58 -0.43 -6.70
N GLU A 27 0.03 -1.32 -7.47
CA GLU A 27 1.04 -2.27 -6.98
C GLU A 27 2.24 -1.56 -6.35
N ARG A 28 2.72 -0.48 -6.97
CA ARG A 28 3.79 0.36 -6.41
C ARG A 28 3.39 1.04 -5.10
N LEU A 29 2.19 1.61 -5.04
CA LEU A 29 1.67 2.23 -3.81
C LEU A 29 1.47 1.18 -2.70
N ALA A 30 1.02 -0.03 -3.06
CA ALA A 30 0.87 -1.16 -2.15
C ALA A 30 2.20 -1.78 -1.72
N ARG A 31 3.32 -1.36 -2.34
CA ARG A 31 4.66 -1.94 -2.18
C ARG A 31 4.69 -3.44 -2.46
N ILE A 32 3.83 -3.89 -3.38
CA ILE A 32 3.89 -5.25 -3.90
C ILE A 32 5.13 -5.30 -4.79
N GLY A 33 6.00 -6.25 -4.46
CA GLY A 33 7.36 -6.39 -4.93
C GLY A 33 7.66 -5.92 -6.34
N GLY A 34 8.76 -5.17 -6.51
CA GLY A 34 9.28 -4.81 -7.82
C GLY A 34 9.69 -6.02 -8.67
N ALA A 35 9.79 -7.21 -8.07
CA ALA A 35 10.10 -8.46 -8.73
C ALA A 35 8.82 -9.14 -9.29
N PRO A 36 8.91 -9.74 -10.50
CA PRO A 36 7.77 -10.38 -11.15
C PRO A 36 7.19 -11.56 -10.34
N GLU A 37 8.01 -12.29 -9.59
CA GLU A 37 7.58 -13.43 -8.76
C GLU A 37 6.66 -12.99 -7.62
N GLN A 38 6.95 -11.84 -7.01
CA GLN A 38 6.14 -11.29 -5.92
C GLN A 38 4.78 -10.79 -6.44
N ARG A 39 4.75 -10.22 -7.65
CA ARG A 39 3.49 -9.87 -8.33
C ARG A 39 2.70 -11.12 -8.67
N ALA A 40 3.34 -12.15 -9.23
CA ALA A 40 2.68 -13.41 -9.58
C ALA A 40 2.05 -14.08 -8.35
N ALA A 41 2.78 -14.14 -7.22
CA ALA A 41 2.26 -14.67 -5.97
C ALA A 41 1.03 -13.90 -5.45
N PHE A 42 1.01 -12.57 -5.60
CA PHE A 42 -0.14 -11.74 -5.25
C PHE A 42 -1.35 -12.01 -6.16
N TRP A 43 -1.14 -12.16 -7.48
CA TRP A 43 -2.22 -12.36 -8.44
C TRP A 43 -2.76 -13.80 -8.48
N GLN A 44 -1.95 -14.79 -8.08
CA GLN A 44 -2.29 -16.21 -8.08
C GLN A 44 -3.68 -16.57 -7.47
N PRO A 45 -4.09 -16.04 -6.30
CA PRO A 45 -5.43 -16.32 -5.77
C PRO A 45 -6.57 -15.79 -6.64
N PHE A 46 -6.36 -14.68 -7.37
CA PHE A 46 -7.37 -14.01 -8.18
C PHE A 46 -7.49 -14.60 -9.60
N CYS A 47 -6.48 -15.31 -10.10
CA CYS A 47 -6.50 -15.98 -11.41
C CYS A 47 -7.59 -17.06 -11.54
N LYS A 48 -8.18 -17.51 -10.42
CA LYS A 48 -9.28 -18.47 -10.40
C LYS A 48 -10.64 -17.84 -10.70
N LEU A 49 -10.73 -16.51 -10.66
CA LEU A 49 -11.95 -15.76 -10.92
C LEU A 49 -12.08 -15.44 -12.42
N PRO A 50 -13.32 -15.24 -12.94
CA PRO A 50 -13.54 -14.72 -14.28
C PRO A 50 -12.74 -13.42 -14.49
N SER A 51 -12.13 -13.23 -15.65
CA SER A 51 -11.06 -12.24 -15.88
C SER A 51 -11.36 -10.84 -15.33
N ALA A 52 -12.57 -10.31 -15.54
CA ALA A 52 -12.95 -9.00 -15.02
C ALA A 52 -13.08 -8.98 -13.48
N GLN A 53 -13.60 -10.05 -12.88
CA GLN A 53 -13.77 -10.18 -11.43
C GLN A 53 -12.43 -10.40 -10.71
N GLY A 54 -11.50 -11.12 -11.33
CA GLY A 54 -10.14 -11.30 -10.80
C GLY A 54 -9.36 -9.98 -10.72
N LEU A 55 -9.50 -9.14 -11.74
CA LEU A 55 -8.88 -7.82 -11.76
C LEU A 55 -9.52 -6.87 -10.73
N ASP A 56 -10.86 -6.85 -10.63
CA ASP A 56 -11.57 -6.02 -9.65
C ASP A 56 -11.21 -6.41 -8.20
N ALA A 57 -11.26 -7.71 -7.89
CA ALA A 57 -10.90 -8.23 -6.56
C ALA A 57 -9.44 -7.91 -6.19
N GLY A 58 -8.51 -8.07 -7.13
CA GLY A 58 -7.11 -7.71 -6.90
C GLY A 58 -6.90 -6.21 -6.74
N VAL A 59 -7.62 -5.37 -7.48
CA VAL A 59 -7.59 -3.90 -7.32
C VAL A 59 -8.10 -3.48 -5.94
N GLU A 60 -9.19 -4.07 -5.47
CA GLU A 60 -9.73 -3.78 -4.14
C GLU A 60 -8.77 -4.20 -3.02
N GLU A 61 -8.12 -5.36 -3.15
CA GLU A 61 -7.10 -5.79 -2.19
C GLU A 61 -5.86 -4.87 -2.22
N LEU A 62 -5.41 -4.40 -3.40
CA LEU A 62 -4.35 -3.40 -3.49
C LEU A 62 -4.71 -2.12 -2.74
N LYS A 63 -5.92 -1.58 -2.94
CA LYS A 63 -6.41 -0.40 -2.20
C LYS A 63 -6.47 -0.65 -0.70
N ARG A 64 -6.86 -1.85 -0.27
CA ARG A 64 -6.88 -2.24 1.15
C ARG A 64 -5.48 -2.28 1.75
N ILE A 65 -4.50 -2.85 1.04
CA ILE A 65 -3.09 -2.87 1.45
C ILE A 65 -2.53 -1.45 1.53
N ILE A 66 -2.78 -0.59 0.53
CA ILE A 66 -2.34 0.81 0.53
C ILE A 66 -2.86 1.55 1.78
N ARG A 67 -4.17 1.42 2.06
CA ARG A 67 -4.79 2.01 3.27
C ARG A 67 -4.22 1.45 4.58
N SER A 68 -3.81 0.18 4.59
CA SER A 68 -3.24 -0.49 5.77
C SER A 68 -1.76 -0.16 5.99
N ASN A 69 -0.99 0.04 4.92
CA ASN A 69 0.43 0.42 4.99
C ASN A 69 0.60 1.78 5.68
N GLU A 70 -0.32 2.72 5.46
CA GLU A 70 -0.26 4.04 6.10
C GLU A 70 -0.60 3.98 7.59
N HIS A 71 -1.42 3.00 8.01
CA HIS A 71 -1.65 2.70 9.42
C HIS A 71 -0.47 2.01 10.11
N THR A 72 0.37 1.28 9.37
CA THR A 72 1.54 0.59 9.93
C THR A 72 2.82 1.43 9.88
N ALA A 73 2.89 2.41 8.98
CA ALA A 73 3.99 3.38 8.91
C ALA A 73 4.09 4.28 10.16
N THR A 74 3.03 4.41 10.95
CA THR A 74 3.06 5.13 12.24
C THR A 74 3.47 4.24 13.42
N LYS A 75 3.47 2.90 13.26
CA LYS A 75 3.87 1.95 14.31
C LYS A 75 5.34 1.51 14.26
N ARG A 76 6.08 1.80 13.19
CA ARG A 76 7.49 1.41 13.03
C ARG A 76 8.52 2.48 13.43
N ASP A 77 8.09 3.61 13.98
CA ASP A 77 8.99 4.55 14.67
C ASP A 77 9.13 4.17 16.15
N THR A 78 9.58 2.94 16.40
CA THR A 78 10.20 2.59 17.68
C THR A 78 11.60 2.13 17.35
N ARG A 79 12.50 3.12 17.28
CA ARG A 79 13.94 2.95 17.32
C ARG A 79 14.29 1.87 18.36
N PRO A 80 14.96 0.75 18.00
CA PRO A 80 15.56 -0.08 19.03
C PRO A 80 16.65 0.78 19.67
N ALA A 81 16.46 1.13 20.94
CA ALA A 81 17.50 1.75 21.74
C ALA A 81 18.66 0.75 21.82
N SER A 82 19.66 0.94 20.97
CA SER A 82 21.00 0.41 21.22
C SER A 82 21.46 0.95 22.57
N SER A 83 21.63 0.05 23.53
CA SER A 83 22.53 0.26 24.65
C SER A 83 23.20 -1.09 24.94
N PRO A 84 24.43 -1.31 24.44
CA PRO A 84 25.26 -2.37 24.98
C PRO A 84 25.77 -1.87 26.33
N ARG A 85 25.34 -2.51 27.42
CA ARG A 85 25.98 -2.29 28.73
C ARG A 85 27.00 -3.41 28.93
N HIS A 86 28.23 -3.14 28.50
CA HIS A 86 29.41 -3.77 29.10
C HIS A 86 29.65 -3.09 30.45
N ALA A 87 29.57 -3.87 31.53
CA ALA A 87 30.30 -3.70 32.78
C ALA A 87 30.09 -4.97 33.62
#